data_AF-A0A850SZL5-F1
#
_entry.id   AF-A0A850SZL5-F1
#
_cell.length_a   1.000
_cell.length_b   1.000
_cell.length_c   1.000
_cell.angle_alpha   90.00
_cell.angle_beta   90.00
_cell.angle_gamma   90.00
#
_symmetry.space_group_name_H-M   'P 1'
#
loop_
_entity.id
_entity.type
_entity.pdbx_description
1 polymer ?
#
loop_
_entity_poly.entity_id
_entity_poly.type
_entity_poly.pdbx_seq_one_letter_code
_entity_poly.pdbx_strand_id
1 'polypeptide(L)'
;MALGGQGGGVLAEWIVKAGERAGFIAQSTSVPGVAQRTGATVYYVELFPKSAADAKGAAPILALMPAPGDVDVVIAAELMEAGRALARGFLSDKTT
;
A
#
# COMPACT_ATOMS: atom_id res chain seq x y z
N MET A 1 -7.08 -0.11 4.20
CA MET A 1 -7.69 -1.31 4.84
C MET A 1 -9.14 -1.33 4.44
N ALA A 2 -9.74 -2.50 4.23
CA ALA A 2 -11.16 -2.60 3.90
C ALA A 2 -11.74 -3.93 4.39
N LEU A 3 -13.02 -3.98 4.69
CA LEU A 3 -13.71 -5.26 4.87
C LEU A 3 -13.70 -6.03 3.53
N GLY A 4 -13.57 -7.36 3.58
CA GLY A 4 -13.64 -8.20 2.38
C GLY A 4 -14.91 -7.90 1.57
N GLY A 5 -14.76 -7.62 0.27
CA GLY A 5 -15.88 -7.29 -0.63
C GLY A 5 -16.18 -5.79 -0.83
N GLN A 6 -15.46 -4.87 -0.17
CA GLN A 6 -15.68 -3.42 -0.33
C GLN A 6 -14.92 -2.76 -1.49
N GLY A 7 -14.36 -3.53 -2.41
CA GLY A 7 -13.65 -2.99 -3.58
C GLY A 7 -12.21 -2.51 -3.32
N GLY A 8 -11.64 -2.74 -2.13
CA GLY A 8 -10.24 -2.38 -1.83
C GLY A 8 -9.22 -2.99 -2.80
N GLY A 9 -9.47 -4.22 -3.29
CA GLY A 9 -8.63 -4.85 -4.30
C GLY A 9 -8.70 -4.16 -5.67
N VAL A 10 -9.88 -3.70 -6.06
CA VAL A 10 -10.09 -2.94 -7.30
C VAL A 10 -9.36 -1.59 -7.22
N LEU A 11 -9.47 -0.90 -6.08
CA LEU A 11 -8.73 0.34 -5.85
C LEU A 11 -7.21 0.13 -5.91
N ALA A 12 -6.69 -0.92 -5.28
CA ALA A 12 -5.26 -1.24 -5.33
C ALA A 12 -4.79 -1.50 -6.76
N GLU A 13 -5.56 -2.25 -7.55
CA GLU A 13 -5.28 -2.49 -8.98
C GLU A 13 -5.28 -1.19 -9.80
N TRP A 14 -6.21 -0.27 -9.53
CA TRP A 14 -6.25 1.02 -10.20
C TRP A 14 -5.03 1.89 -9.87
N ILE A 15 -4.57 1.89 -8.61
CA ILE A 15 -3.38 2.62 -8.19
C ILE A 15 -2.15 2.06 -8.91
N VAL A 16 -1.97 0.74 -8.98
CA VAL A 16 -0.88 0.09 -9.72
C VAL A 16 -0.88 0.55 -11.18
N LYS A 17 -2.03 0.42 -11.87
CA LYS A 17 -2.16 0.83 -13.27
C LYS A 17 -1.90 2.32 -13.49
N ALA A 18 -2.31 3.17 -12.55
CA ALA A 18 -2.06 4.60 -12.61
C ALA A 18 -0.56 4.91 -12.45
N GLY A 19 0.11 4.28 -11.49
CA GLY A 19 1.56 4.39 -11.27
C GLY A 19 2.36 3.97 -12.50
N GLU A 20 2.04 2.81 -13.08
CA GLU A 20 2.68 2.32 -14.30
C GLU A 20 2.56 3.32 -15.46
N ARG A 21 1.35 3.88 -15.67
CA ARG A 21 1.13 4.92 -16.69
C ARG A 21 1.86 6.22 -16.40
N ALA A 22 2.13 6.52 -15.14
CA ALA A 22 2.89 7.68 -14.69
C ALA A 22 4.42 7.45 -14.67
N GLY A 23 4.91 6.28 -15.12
CA GLY A 23 6.34 5.99 -15.19
C GLY A 23 6.94 5.43 -13.89
N PHE A 24 6.12 4.76 -13.07
CA PHE A 24 6.58 4.02 -11.89
C PHE A 24 6.62 2.52 -12.16
N ILE A 25 7.53 1.82 -11.49
CA ILE A 25 7.49 0.39 -11.28
C ILE A 25 6.59 0.16 -10.07
N ALA A 26 5.50 -0.58 -10.25
CA ALA A 26 4.47 -0.75 -9.24
C ALA A 26 4.29 -2.22 -8.85
N GLN A 27 4.08 -2.49 -7.56
CA GLN A 27 3.70 -3.81 -7.04
C GLN A 27 2.56 -3.64 -6.04
N SER A 28 1.70 -4.65 -5.93
CA SER A 28 0.75 -4.74 -4.83
C SER A 28 0.74 -6.13 -4.20
N THR A 29 0.56 -6.17 -2.89
CA THR A 29 0.31 -7.39 -2.11
C THR A 29 -0.95 -7.21 -1.28
N SER A 30 -1.54 -8.32 -0.83
CA SER A 30 -2.68 -8.26 0.08
C SER A 30 -2.63 -9.34 1.15
N VAL A 31 -3.06 -8.97 2.35
CA VAL A 31 -3.25 -9.90 3.46
C VAL A 31 -4.74 -9.93 3.79
N PRO A 32 -5.45 -11.03 3.46
CA PRO A 32 -6.87 -11.18 3.79
C PRO A 32 -7.09 -11.16 5.31
N GLY A 33 -8.07 -10.38 5.76
CA GLY A 33 -8.53 -10.46 7.14
C GLY A 33 -9.40 -11.71 7.33
N VAL A 34 -8.89 -12.72 8.04
CA VAL A 34 -9.62 -14.00 8.23
C VAL A 34 -10.56 -14.04 9.44
N ALA A 35 -10.54 -13.01 10.30
CA ALA A 35 -11.40 -12.97 11.47
C ALA A 35 -12.77 -12.35 11.13
N GLN A 36 -13.86 -13.12 11.29
CA GLN A 36 -15.23 -12.60 11.21
C GLN A 36 -15.38 -11.38 12.13
N ARG A 37 -15.78 -10.24 11.53
CA ARG A 37 -15.99 -8.91 12.15
C ARG A 37 -14.75 -8.10 12.55
N THR A 38 -13.55 -8.66 12.60
CA THR A 38 -12.32 -7.92 13.01
C THR A 38 -11.20 -7.93 11.98
N GLY A 39 -11.25 -8.82 11.00
CA GLY A 39 -10.28 -8.89 9.91
C GLY A 39 -10.58 -7.86 8.82
N ALA A 40 -9.81 -6.77 8.77
CA ALA A 40 -9.73 -5.94 7.58
C ALA A 40 -8.67 -6.49 6.64
N THR A 41 -9.00 -6.63 5.36
CA THR A 41 -8.01 -6.92 4.32
C THR A 41 -7.11 -5.69 4.16
N VAL A 42 -5.81 -5.93 4.21
CA VAL A 42 -4.79 -4.90 3.96
C VAL A 42 -4.31 -5.07 2.53
N TYR A 43 -4.37 -3.99 1.75
CA TYR A 43 -3.74 -3.91 0.44
C TYR A 43 -2.53 -2.99 0.59
N TYR A 44 -1.35 -3.50 0.27
CA TYR A 44 -0.10 -2.73 0.26
C TYR A 44 0.28 -2.51 -1.20
N VAL A 45 0.62 -1.27 -1.54
CA VAL A 45 1.07 -0.88 -2.88
C VAL A 45 2.39 -0.15 -2.71
N GLU A 46 3.36 -0.53 -3.52
CA GLU A 46 4.67 0.12 -3.55
C GLU A 46 4.94 0.65 -4.96
N LEU A 47 5.41 1.89 -5.03
CA LEU A 47 5.69 2.61 -6.27
C LEU A 47 7.14 3.09 -6.25
N PHE A 48 7.92 2.68 -7.24
CA PHE A 48 9.31 3.10 -7.39
C PHE A 48 9.49 3.85 -8.72
N PRO A 49 10.08 5.07 -8.73
CA PRO A 49 10.27 5.81 -9.97
C PRO A 49 11.13 5.03 -10.98
N LYS A 50 10.59 4.75 -12.18
CA LYS A 50 11.34 3.98 -13.19
C LYS A 50 12.62 4.70 -13.62
N SER A 51 12.57 6.03 -13.71
CA SER A 51 13.74 6.87 -14.01
C SER A 51 14.89 6.67 -13.02
N ALA A 52 14.60 6.44 -11.74
CA ALA A 52 15.61 6.17 -10.73
C ALA A 52 16.22 4.77 -10.88
N ALA A 53 15.43 3.78 -11.31
CA ALA A 53 15.91 2.43 -11.61
C ALA A 53 16.82 2.43 -12.86
N ASP A 54 16.37 3.10 -13.91
CA ASP A 54 17.12 3.25 -15.17
C ASP A 54 18.46 3.97 -14.93
N ALA A 55 18.47 5.04 -14.13
CA ALA A 55 19.69 5.77 -13.78
C ALA A 55 20.70 4.91 -12.98
N LYS A 56 20.22 3.97 -12.16
CA LYS A 56 21.07 3.03 -11.42
C LYS A 56 21.43 1.77 -12.21
N GLY A 57 20.78 1.53 -13.37
CA GLY A 57 20.95 0.32 -14.17
C GLY A 57 20.50 -0.96 -13.45
N ALA A 58 19.62 -0.85 -12.45
CA ALA A 58 19.19 -1.97 -11.63
C ALA A 58 17.70 -1.86 -11.25
N ALA A 59 16.99 -2.99 -11.30
CA ALA A 59 15.60 -3.05 -10.85
C ALA A 59 15.51 -2.95 -9.32
N PRO A 60 14.49 -2.26 -8.76
CA PRO A 60 14.29 -2.19 -7.33
C PRO A 60 13.83 -3.55 -6.77
N ILE A 61 14.17 -3.82 -5.51
CA ILE A 61 13.57 -4.90 -4.73
C ILE A 61 12.45 -4.27 -3.92
N LEU A 62 11.21 -4.64 -4.23
CA LEU A 62 10.02 -4.12 -3.56
C LEU A 62 9.63 -5.02 -2.40
N ALA A 63 9.22 -4.41 -1.29
CA ALA A 63 8.73 -5.09 -0.12
C ALA A 63 7.39 -5.79 -0.38
N LEU A 64 7.15 -6.88 0.36
CA LEU A 64 5.88 -7.61 0.30
C LEU A 64 4.90 -7.14 1.38
N MET A 65 5.37 -6.37 2.36
CA MET A 65 4.63 -5.92 3.53
C MET A 65 5.12 -4.52 3.94
N PRO A 66 4.24 -3.68 4.51
CA PRO A 66 4.63 -2.37 5.00
C PRO A 66 5.60 -2.50 6.20
N ALA A 67 6.71 -1.78 6.14
CA ALA A 67 7.57 -1.59 7.30
C ALA A 67 7.04 -0.44 8.18
N PRO A 68 7.17 -0.53 9.52
CA PRO A 68 6.84 0.59 10.40
C PRO A 68 7.64 1.84 10.03
N GLY A 69 6.98 2.99 9.96
CA GLY A 69 7.58 4.28 9.59
C GLY A 69 7.83 4.48 8.10
N ASP A 70 7.47 3.51 7.26
CA ASP A 70 7.85 3.47 5.83
C ASP A 70 6.62 3.53 4.90
N VAL A 71 5.46 3.94 5.43
CA VAL A 71 4.25 4.16 4.64
C VAL A 71 3.97 5.65 4.53
N ASP A 72 4.04 6.16 3.31
CA ASP A 72 3.76 7.57 2.99
C ASP A 72 2.27 7.89 3.02
N VAL A 73 1.43 6.98 2.52
CA VAL A 73 -0.01 7.21 2.35
C VAL A 73 -0.81 6.02 2.90
N VAL A 74 -1.76 6.31 3.79
CA VAL A 74 -2.74 5.35 4.28
C VAL A 74 -4.13 5.73 3.77
N ILE A 75 -4.77 4.78 3.09
CA ILE A 75 -6.17 4.89 2.65
C ILE A 75 -7.03 3.93 3.50
N ALA A 76 -8.07 4.47 4.12
CA ALA A 76 -9.00 3.76 4.97
C ALA A 76 -10.43 4.20 4.66
N ALA A 77 -11.37 3.26 4.64
CA ALA A 77 -12.79 3.57 4.44
C ALA A 77 -13.44 4.05 5.76
N GLU A 78 -12.92 3.57 6.90
CA GLU A 78 -13.44 3.86 8.22
C GLU A 78 -12.37 4.46 9.14
N LEU A 79 -12.76 5.33 10.07
CA LEU A 79 -11.83 5.95 11.01
C LEU A 79 -11.10 4.92 11.89
N MET A 80 -11.79 3.84 12.26
CA MET A 80 -11.23 2.74 13.05
C MET A 80 -10.08 2.03 12.32
N GLU A 81 -10.14 1.94 10.99
CA GLU A 81 -9.07 1.38 10.18
C GLU A 81 -7.85 2.29 10.17
N ALA A 82 -8.04 3.60 9.98
CA ALA A 82 -6.94 4.56 10.11
C ALA A 82 -6.29 4.50 11.50
N GLY A 83 -7.09 4.39 12.57
CA GLY A 83 -6.62 4.20 13.94
C GLY A 83 -5.75 2.95 14.11
N ARG A 84 -6.10 1.83 13.46
CA ARG A 84 -5.27 0.63 13.48
C ARG A 84 -3.94 0.79 12.72
N ALA A 85 -3.91 1.57 11.64
CA ALA A 85 -2.67 1.85 10.92
C ALA A 85 -1.71 2.69 11.78
N LEU A 86 -2.25 3.70 12.47
CA LEU A 86 -1.54 4.51 13.47
C LEU A 86 -0.97 3.64 14.60
N ALA A 87 -1.81 2.80 15.21
CA ALA A 87 -1.38 1.92 16.31
C ALA A 87 -0.33 0.88 15.89
N ARG A 88 -0.30 0.49 14.60
CA ARG A 88 0.72 -0.41 14.04
C ARG A 88 2.02 0.33 13.64
N GLY A 89 2.05 1.65 13.76
CA GLY A 89 3.24 2.46 13.47
C GLY A 89 3.62 2.48 11.99
N PHE A 90 2.66 2.27 11.07
CA PHE A 90 2.98 2.25 9.64
C PHE A 90 3.38 3.61 9.08
N LEU A 91 2.81 4.67 9.65
CA LEU A 91 2.99 6.03 9.14
C LEU A 91 4.41 6.53 9.42
N SER A 92 5.00 7.17 8.41
CA SER A 92 6.24 7.93 8.58
C SER A 92 6.03 9.15 9.49
N ASP A 93 7.13 9.69 10.01
CA ASP A 93 7.15 10.90 10.84
C ASP A 93 6.98 12.20 10.04
N LYS A 94 6.84 12.11 8.71
CA LYS A 94 6.80 13.22 7.78
C LYS A 94 5.54 13.18 6.92
N THR A 95 4.92 14.33 6.72
CA THR A 95 3.94 14.55 5.66
C THR A 95 4.65 15.03 4.40
N THR A 96 4.31 14.44 3.25
CA THR A 96 4.83 14.79 1.91
C THR A 96 4.23 16.08 1.38
#